data_AF-A0AAV9BUQ3-F1
#
_entry.id   AF-A0AAV9BUQ3-F1
#
_cell.length_a   1.000
_cell.length_b   1.000
_cell.length_c   1.000
_cell.angle_alpha   90.00
_cell.angle_beta   90.00
_cell.angle_gamma   90.00
#
_symmetry.space_group_name_H-M   'P 1'
#
loop_
_entity.id
_entity.type
_entity.pdbx_description
1 polymer ?
#
loop_
_entity_poly.entity_id
_entity_poly.type
_entity_poly.pdbx_seq_one_letter_code
_entity_poly.pdbx_strand_id
1 'polypeptide(L)'
;MHVLPDSFDDLGSPCLPERPWRRFPFTGFVAMLSAVVTLMVDSFAMSFYRKVRVVGKGEVDEAEDGLVVVAEADGKGGDVLRRNRVIAQVLEMGIVVHSVVIGLSMGASQNPCTIRPLVAALCFHQLFEGMGLGGCILQAEYDMKIKAIMVFFFATTTPFGIALGIGLSNVYKDNSPTALIVVGLLNACSAGLLNYMALVDLLAADFMGPKLQGNVRLQIWAYLAVLLGAGGMSVMAMWA
;
A
#
# COMPACT_ATOMS: atom_id res chain seq x y z
N MET A 1 -8.74 -4.87 5.92
CA MET A 1 -9.92 -5.55 6.50
C MET A 1 -9.90 -7.04 6.24
N HIS A 2 -9.48 -7.53 5.07
CA HIS A 2 -9.34 -8.97 4.78
C HIS A 2 -7.95 -9.52 5.11
N VAL A 3 -6.88 -8.82 4.72
CA VAL A 3 -5.48 -9.29 4.86
C VAL A 3 -5.03 -9.56 6.29
N LEU A 4 -5.47 -8.70 7.22
CA LEU A 4 -5.00 -8.73 8.60
C LEU A 4 -5.63 -9.92 9.37
N PRO A 5 -6.96 -10.17 9.28
CA PRO A 5 -7.55 -11.43 9.74
C PRO A 5 -6.90 -12.68 9.15
N ASP A 6 -6.66 -12.74 7.83
CA ASP A 6 -6.01 -13.90 7.20
C ASP A 6 -4.64 -14.20 7.83
N SER A 7 -3.86 -13.15 8.10
CA SER A 7 -2.59 -13.30 8.83
C SER A 7 -2.76 -13.86 10.25
N PHE A 8 -3.80 -13.42 10.98
CA PHE A 8 -4.09 -13.95 12.31
C PHE A 8 -4.48 -15.43 12.25
N ASP A 9 -5.28 -15.82 11.27
CA ASP A 9 -5.72 -17.21 11.09
C ASP A 9 -4.54 -18.10 10.69
N ASP A 10 -3.67 -17.64 9.79
CA ASP A 10 -2.48 -18.38 9.35
C ASP A 10 -1.46 -18.57 10.49
N LEU A 11 -1.07 -17.49 11.18
CA LEU A 11 -0.07 -17.54 12.25
C LEU A 11 -0.63 -18.10 13.57
N GLY A 12 -1.95 -18.07 13.74
CA GLY A 12 -2.66 -18.66 14.87
C GLY A 12 -3.07 -20.13 14.67
N SER A 13 -2.84 -20.68 13.47
CA SER A 13 -3.33 -21.98 13.06
C SER A 13 -2.90 -23.12 14.01
N PRO A 14 -3.79 -24.09 14.31
CA PRO A 14 -3.46 -25.28 15.10
C PRO A 14 -2.41 -26.18 14.43
N CYS A 15 -2.15 -25.99 13.14
CA CYS A 15 -1.09 -26.68 12.41
C CYS A 15 0.33 -26.18 12.78
N LEU A 16 0.44 -25.09 13.53
CA LEU A 16 1.70 -24.55 14.05
C LEU A 16 1.91 -24.93 15.53
N PRO A 17 3.17 -25.09 15.98
CA PRO A 17 3.46 -25.37 17.38
C PRO A 17 3.02 -24.19 18.28
N GLU A 18 2.50 -24.52 19.47
CA GLU A 18 1.94 -23.50 20.39
C GLU A 18 2.91 -22.38 20.73
N ARG A 19 4.20 -22.73 20.91
CA ARG A 19 5.28 -21.78 21.09
C ARG A 19 6.14 -21.75 19.82
N PRO A 20 6.47 -20.57 19.28
CA PRO A 20 6.06 -19.23 19.74
C PRO A 20 4.71 -18.74 19.17
N TRP A 21 4.19 -19.39 18.13
CA TRP A 21 3.18 -18.83 17.21
C TRP A 21 1.85 -18.44 17.85
N ARG A 22 1.32 -19.26 18.77
CA ARG A 22 0.03 -18.98 19.43
C ARG A 22 0.17 -18.15 20.72
N ARG A 23 1.41 -17.90 21.16
CA ARG A 23 1.70 -17.20 22.43
C ARG A 23 2.11 -15.75 22.21
N PHE A 24 2.76 -15.46 21.09
CA PHE A 24 3.20 -14.12 20.73
C PHE A 24 2.38 -13.61 19.54
N PRO A 25 1.86 -12.36 19.58
CA PRO A 25 1.02 -11.81 18.52
C PRO A 25 1.87 -11.38 17.31
N PHE A 26 2.40 -12.35 16.57
CA PHE A 26 3.29 -12.10 15.42
C PHE A 26 2.65 -11.22 14.36
N THR A 27 1.38 -11.46 14.01
CA THR A 27 0.63 -10.62 13.06
C THR A 27 0.67 -9.14 13.44
N GLY A 28 0.27 -8.82 14.68
CA GLY A 28 0.26 -7.44 15.18
C GLY A 28 1.66 -6.83 15.25
N PHE A 29 2.64 -7.59 15.74
CA PHE A 29 4.03 -7.14 15.81
C PHE A 29 4.61 -6.81 14.43
N VAL A 30 4.43 -7.71 13.46
CA VAL A 30 4.97 -7.56 12.11
C VAL A 30 4.25 -6.45 11.35
N ALA A 31 2.93 -6.31 11.49
CA ALA A 31 2.20 -5.20 10.90
C ALA A 31 2.67 -3.84 11.45
N MET A 32 2.85 -3.73 12.76
CA MET A 32 3.38 -2.51 13.39
C MET A 32 4.81 -2.22 12.95
N LEU A 33 5.67 -3.25 12.92
CA LEU A 33 7.05 -3.11 12.44
C LEU A 33 7.08 -2.64 10.99
N SER A 34 6.24 -3.21 10.13
CA SER A 34 6.15 -2.81 8.73
C SER A 34 5.70 -1.37 8.59
N ALA A 35 4.70 -0.91 9.35
CA ALA A 35 4.27 0.49 9.34
C ALA A 35 5.39 1.45 9.75
N VAL A 36 6.17 1.09 10.78
CA VAL A 36 7.34 1.88 11.22
C VAL A 36 8.43 1.89 10.15
N VAL A 37 8.70 0.76 9.50
CA VAL A 37 9.66 0.69 8.40
C VAL A 37 9.20 1.55 7.21
N THR A 38 7.91 1.55 6.86
CA THR A 38 7.37 2.43 5.82
C THR A 38 7.58 3.90 6.19
N LEU A 39 7.24 4.30 7.42
CA LEU A 39 7.53 5.65 7.93
C LEU A 39 9.02 6.00 7.85
N MET A 40 9.90 5.08 8.20
CA MET A 40 11.35 5.29 8.10
C MET A 40 11.77 5.52 6.66
N VAL A 41 11.27 4.72 5.71
CA VAL A 41 11.56 4.87 4.28
C VAL A 41 11.11 6.24 3.79
N ASP A 42 9.89 6.67 4.10
CA ASP A 42 9.39 7.99 3.70
C ASP A 42 10.19 9.13 4.33
N SER A 43 10.49 9.02 5.62
CA SER A 43 11.25 10.03 6.36
C SER A 43 12.67 10.17 5.82
N PHE A 44 13.36 9.05 5.59
CA PHE A 44 14.70 9.06 5.03
C PHE A 44 14.70 9.54 3.58
N ALA A 45 13.77 9.07 2.74
CA ALA A 45 13.64 9.53 1.37
C ALA A 45 13.52 11.07 1.34
N MET A 46 12.59 11.64 2.10
CA MET A 46 12.40 13.09 2.18
C MET A 46 13.64 13.82 2.72
N SER A 47 14.31 13.26 3.74
CA SER A 47 15.52 13.84 4.34
C SER A 47 16.72 13.86 3.37
N PHE A 48 16.97 12.75 2.67
CA PHE A 48 18.02 12.67 1.64
C PHE A 48 17.75 13.67 0.52
N TYR A 49 16.51 13.79 0.05
CA TYR A 49 16.17 14.74 -1.00
C TYR A 49 16.33 16.20 -0.56
N ARG A 50 15.97 16.54 0.68
CA ARG A 50 16.21 17.87 1.24
C ARG A 50 17.71 18.18 1.29
N LYS A 51 18.53 17.21 1.72
CA LYS A 51 19.98 17.38 1.85
C LYS A 51 20.67 17.58 0.49
N VAL A 52 20.35 16.75 -0.51
CA VAL A 52 20.90 16.88 -1.88
C VAL A 52 20.58 18.25 -2.48
N ARG A 53 19.38 18.77 -2.22
CA ARG A 53 19.00 20.12 -2.68
C ARG A 53 19.76 21.25 -1.97
N VAL A 54 19.99 21.15 -0.66
CA VAL A 54 20.78 22.16 0.07
C VAL A 54 22.22 22.18 -0.45
N VAL A 55 22.82 21.02 -0.72
CA VAL A 55 24.18 20.93 -1.28
C VAL A 55 24.23 21.48 -2.70
N GLY A 56 23.31 21.04 -3.58
CA GLY A 56 23.28 21.54 -4.96
C GLY A 56 22.93 23.02 -5.09
N LYS A 57 22.17 23.59 -4.13
CA LYS A 57 21.94 25.03 -4.06
C LYS A 57 23.16 25.78 -3.52
N GLY A 58 23.88 25.21 -2.55
CA GLY A 58 25.14 25.76 -2.03
C GLY A 58 26.27 25.80 -3.08
N GLU A 59 26.38 24.79 -3.94
CA GLU A 59 27.36 24.79 -5.04
C GLU A 59 27.01 25.80 -6.16
N VAL A 60 25.73 26.10 -6.37
CA VAL A 60 25.28 27.08 -7.39
C VAL A 60 25.33 28.51 -6.85
N ASP A 61 24.99 28.73 -5.58
CA ASP A 61 25.04 30.05 -4.94
C ASP A 61 26.49 30.53 -4.70
N GLU A 62 27.49 29.64 -4.62
CA GLU A 62 28.92 30.02 -4.62
C GLU A 62 29.43 30.47 -6.01
N ALA A 63 28.68 30.22 -7.10
CA ALA A 63 29.10 30.54 -8.46
C ALA A 63 28.57 31.88 -9.00
N GLU A 64 27.54 32.50 -8.40
CA GLU A 64 27.00 33.79 -8.85
C GLU A 64 26.72 34.74 -7.67
N ASP A 65 27.69 35.62 -7.39
CA ASP A 65 27.49 36.77 -6.50
C ASP A 65 26.63 37.83 -7.22
N GLY A 66 25.40 38.04 -6.72
CA GLY A 66 24.61 39.24 -6.99
C GLY A 66 23.23 39.02 -7.61
N LEU A 67 22.25 38.58 -6.81
CA LEU A 67 20.86 39.09 -6.75
C LEU A 67 20.02 38.13 -5.88
N VAL A 68 19.61 38.57 -4.69
CA VAL A 68 18.67 37.82 -3.85
C VAL A 68 17.27 37.92 -4.47
N VAL A 69 16.96 37.04 -5.42
CA VAL A 69 15.59 36.75 -5.83
C VAL A 69 15.02 35.73 -4.86
N VAL A 70 13.85 36.06 -4.29
CA VAL A 70 13.07 35.20 -3.39
C VAL A 70 12.68 33.91 -4.12
N ALA A 71 13.56 32.91 -4.10
CA ALA A 71 13.37 31.57 -4.66
C ALA A 71 12.72 30.61 -3.64
N GLU A 72 11.68 31.07 -2.94
CA GLU A 72 10.98 30.26 -1.92
C GLU A 72 9.73 29.56 -2.48
N ALA A 73 9.14 30.09 -3.58
CA ALA A 73 7.92 29.55 -4.18
C ALA A 73 8.16 28.29 -5.04
N ASP A 74 9.23 28.25 -5.83
CA ASP A 74 9.58 27.11 -6.70
C ASP A 74 10.00 25.86 -5.88
N GLY A 75 10.50 26.12 -4.67
CA GLY A 75 10.94 25.08 -3.75
C GLY A 75 9.82 24.24 -3.14
N LYS A 76 8.69 24.85 -2.79
CA LYS A 76 7.57 24.16 -2.16
C LYS A 76 6.84 23.24 -3.14
N GLY A 77 6.71 23.65 -4.40
CA GLY A 77 6.06 22.85 -5.44
C GLY A 77 6.82 21.56 -5.75
N GLY A 78 8.15 21.65 -5.92
CA GLY A 78 9.00 20.49 -6.19
C GLY A 78 9.04 19.47 -5.06
N ASP A 79 9.02 19.91 -3.80
CA ASP A 79 9.04 19.01 -2.64
C ASP A 79 7.71 18.24 -2.48
N VAL A 80 6.57 18.89 -2.76
CA VAL A 80 5.25 18.24 -2.78
C VAL A 80 5.16 17.22 -3.90
N LEU A 81 5.62 17.57 -5.11
CA LEU A 81 5.60 16.64 -6.24
C LEU A 81 6.46 15.39 -5.98
N ARG A 82 7.64 15.57 -5.39
CA ARG A 82 8.52 14.45 -5.01
C ARG A 82 7.90 13.56 -3.95
N ARG A 83 7.25 14.15 -2.95
CA ARG A 83 6.50 13.40 -1.94
C ARG A 83 5.41 12.55 -2.61
N ASN A 84 4.62 13.13 -3.52
CA ASN A 84 3.59 12.39 -4.25
C ASN A 84 4.18 11.23 -5.08
N ARG A 85 5.37 11.42 -5.67
CA ARG A 85 6.09 10.38 -6.39
C ARG A 85 6.51 9.21 -5.48
N VAL A 86 7.08 9.51 -4.31
CA VAL A 86 7.46 8.48 -3.31
C VAL A 86 6.22 7.73 -2.85
N ILE A 87 5.15 8.45 -2.47
CA ILE A 87 3.88 7.84 -2.05
C ILE A 87 3.33 6.91 -3.13
N ALA A 88 3.31 7.35 -4.40
CA ALA A 88 2.81 6.54 -5.51
C ALA A 88 3.63 5.24 -5.71
N GLN A 89 4.96 5.31 -5.56
CA GLN A 89 5.86 4.15 -5.70
C GLN A 89 5.74 3.18 -4.52
N VAL A 90 5.69 3.69 -3.29
CA VAL A 90 5.51 2.86 -2.08
C VAL A 90 4.14 2.20 -2.09
N LEU A 91 3.09 2.94 -2.49
CA LEU A 91 1.74 2.40 -2.65
C LEU A 91 1.72 1.28 -3.69
N GLU A 92 2.34 1.50 -4.85
CA GLU A 92 2.42 0.48 -5.89
C GLU A 92 3.17 -0.77 -5.42
N MET A 93 4.32 -0.62 -4.76
CA MET A 93 5.06 -1.76 -4.19
C MET A 93 4.20 -2.53 -3.18
N GLY A 94 3.45 -1.82 -2.33
CA GLY A 94 2.49 -2.42 -1.39
C GLY A 94 1.41 -3.22 -2.10
N ILE A 95 0.78 -2.64 -3.13
CA ILE A 95 -0.24 -3.32 -3.93
C ILE A 95 0.35 -4.55 -4.62
N VAL A 96 1.54 -4.46 -5.23
CA VAL A 96 2.18 -5.58 -5.91
C VAL A 96 2.39 -6.75 -4.96
N VAL A 97 2.98 -6.52 -3.79
CA VAL A 97 3.19 -7.58 -2.80
C VAL A 97 1.86 -8.18 -2.36
N HIS A 98 0.88 -7.34 -2.07
CA HIS A 98 -0.45 -7.78 -1.64
C HIS A 98 -1.16 -8.65 -2.70
N SER A 99 -1.16 -8.17 -3.95
CA SER A 99 -1.82 -8.80 -5.08
C SER A 99 -1.22 -10.15 -5.45
N VAL A 100 0.11 -10.33 -5.32
CA VAL A 100 0.74 -11.65 -5.54
C VAL A 100 0.25 -12.65 -4.51
N VAL A 101 0.23 -12.26 -3.22
CA VAL A 101 -0.15 -13.18 -2.13
C VAL A 101 -1.62 -13.59 -2.27
N ILE A 102 -2.53 -12.65 -2.51
CA ILE A 102 -3.94 -12.98 -2.76
C ILE A 102 -4.09 -13.89 -3.98
N GLY A 103 -3.41 -13.54 -5.09
CA GLY A 103 -3.48 -14.32 -6.31
C GLY A 103 -3.01 -15.75 -6.10
N LEU A 104 -1.89 -15.94 -5.41
CA LEU A 104 -1.33 -17.25 -5.07
C LEU A 104 -2.34 -18.09 -4.27
N SER A 105 -2.90 -17.53 -3.19
CA SER A 105 -3.88 -18.22 -2.35
C SER A 105 -5.17 -18.57 -3.12
N MET A 106 -5.67 -17.66 -3.96
CA MET A 106 -6.82 -17.96 -4.82
C MET A 106 -6.51 -19.07 -5.81
N GLY A 107 -5.37 -19.01 -6.49
CA GLY A 107 -4.97 -19.98 -7.51
C GLY A 107 -4.70 -21.38 -6.96
N ALA A 108 -4.25 -21.47 -5.71
CA ALA A 108 -4.07 -22.75 -5.02
C ALA A 108 -5.40 -23.37 -4.54
N SER A 109 -6.43 -22.54 -4.31
CA SER A 109 -7.74 -22.99 -3.83
C SER A 109 -8.42 -23.96 -4.79
N GLN A 110 -8.94 -25.08 -4.26
CA GLN A 110 -9.59 -26.14 -5.04
C GLN A 110 -11.12 -26.13 -4.93
N ASN A 111 -11.71 -25.19 -4.18
CA ASN A 111 -13.15 -25.18 -3.87
C ASN A 111 -13.91 -24.17 -4.75
N PRO A 112 -14.69 -24.60 -5.77
CA PRO A 112 -15.37 -23.67 -6.68
C PRO A 112 -16.42 -22.79 -5.99
N CYS A 113 -17.02 -23.29 -4.90
CA CYS A 113 -17.98 -22.54 -4.08
C CYS A 113 -17.33 -21.35 -3.36
N THR A 114 -16.02 -21.41 -3.09
CA THR A 114 -15.24 -20.32 -2.50
C THR A 114 -14.69 -19.40 -3.59
N ILE A 115 -14.18 -19.97 -4.69
CA ILE A 115 -13.54 -19.21 -5.76
C ILE A 115 -14.50 -18.25 -6.46
N ARG A 116 -15.75 -18.67 -6.75
CA ARG A 116 -16.73 -17.84 -7.47
C ARG A 116 -17.06 -16.51 -6.76
N PRO A 117 -17.49 -16.49 -5.49
CA PRO A 117 -17.74 -15.25 -4.77
C PRO A 117 -16.45 -14.46 -4.52
N LEU A 118 -15.33 -15.15 -4.23
CA LEU A 118 -14.02 -14.51 -4.01
C LEU A 118 -13.53 -13.73 -5.24
N VAL A 119 -13.68 -14.29 -6.45
CA VAL A 119 -13.34 -13.59 -7.70
C VAL A 119 -14.21 -12.34 -7.87
N ALA A 120 -15.51 -12.44 -7.62
CA ALA A 120 -16.40 -11.28 -7.70
C ALA A 120 -16.00 -10.18 -6.70
N ALA A 121 -15.76 -10.56 -5.45
CA ALA A 121 -15.32 -9.63 -4.41
C ALA A 121 -13.98 -8.97 -4.76
N LEU A 122 -13.02 -9.74 -5.28
CA LEU A 122 -11.70 -9.23 -5.68
C LEU A 122 -11.75 -8.32 -6.91
N CYS A 123 -12.64 -8.56 -7.87
CA CYS A 123 -12.86 -7.61 -8.97
C CYS A 123 -13.29 -6.23 -8.47
N PHE A 124 -14.25 -6.18 -7.53
CA PHE A 124 -14.65 -4.91 -6.92
C PHE A 124 -13.55 -4.31 -6.04
N HIS A 125 -12.82 -5.13 -5.29
CA HIS A 125 -11.67 -4.69 -4.50
C HIS A 125 -10.62 -4.01 -5.38
N GLN A 126 -10.22 -4.69 -6.46
CA GLN A 126 -9.22 -4.22 -7.42
C GLN A 126 -9.68 -2.94 -8.12
N LEU A 127 -10.99 -2.77 -8.37
CA LEU A 127 -11.52 -1.53 -8.90
C LEU A 127 -11.23 -0.34 -7.97
N PHE A 128 -11.47 -0.48 -6.66
CA PHE A 128 -11.23 0.58 -5.69
C PHE A 128 -9.73 0.83 -5.44
N GLU A 129 -8.92 -0.22 -5.35
CA GLU A 129 -7.46 -0.09 -5.26
C GLU A 129 -6.88 0.62 -6.50
N GLY A 130 -7.39 0.30 -7.69
CA GLY A 130 -6.98 0.92 -8.95
C GLY A 130 -7.34 2.41 -9.03
N MET A 131 -8.51 2.80 -8.52
CA MET A 131 -8.88 4.22 -8.42
C MET A 131 -7.95 4.98 -7.44
N GLY A 132 -7.60 4.38 -6.30
CA GLY A 132 -6.66 4.97 -5.34
C GLY A 132 -5.25 5.15 -5.91
N LEU A 133 -4.70 4.10 -6.53
CA LEU A 133 -3.40 4.17 -7.20
C LEU A 133 -3.42 5.17 -8.36
N GLY A 134 -4.49 5.18 -9.18
CA GLY A 134 -4.66 6.13 -10.27
C GLY A 134 -4.63 7.58 -9.80
N GLY A 135 -5.26 7.89 -8.65
CA GLY A 135 -5.18 9.20 -8.01
C GLY A 135 -3.74 9.60 -7.67
N CYS A 136 -2.96 8.69 -7.07
CA CYS A 136 -1.56 8.93 -6.71
C CYS A 136 -0.67 9.14 -7.95
N ILE A 137 -0.88 8.33 -8.99
CA ILE A 137 -0.15 8.45 -10.27
C ILE A 137 -0.42 9.81 -10.93
N LEU A 138 -1.67 10.30 -10.88
CA LEU A 138 -2.03 11.61 -11.41
C LEU A 138 -1.36 12.74 -10.63
N GLN A 139 -1.33 12.65 -9.30
CA GLN A 139 -0.70 13.65 -8.43
C GLN A 139 0.84 13.65 -8.50
N ALA A 140 1.44 12.55 -8.93
CA ALA A 140 2.89 12.41 -9.08
C ALA A 140 3.44 13.01 -10.39
N GLU A 141 2.55 13.47 -11.29
CA GLU A 141 2.84 14.02 -12.62
C GLU A 141 3.92 13.24 -13.39
N TYR A 142 3.81 11.91 -13.38
CA TYR A 142 4.74 11.06 -14.11
C TYR A 142 4.58 11.17 -15.63
N ASP A 143 5.67 10.92 -16.35
CA ASP A 143 5.62 10.71 -17.79
C ASP A 143 4.76 9.50 -18.15
N MET A 144 4.18 9.50 -19.36
CA MET A 144 3.32 8.41 -19.85
C MET A 144 3.99 7.03 -19.79
N LYS A 145 5.31 6.97 -19.94
CA LYS A 145 6.08 5.72 -19.82
C LYS A 145 5.98 5.13 -18.41
N ILE A 146 6.22 5.94 -17.38
CA ILE A 146 6.14 5.48 -15.99
C ILE A 146 4.69 5.13 -15.65
N LYS A 147 3.73 5.98 -16.04
CA LYS A 147 2.29 5.68 -15.86
C LYS A 147 1.91 4.33 -16.46
N ALA A 148 2.35 4.05 -17.69
CA ALA A 148 2.08 2.78 -18.37
C ALA A 148 2.74 1.58 -17.66
N ILE A 149 3.99 1.72 -17.19
CA ILE A 149 4.68 0.69 -16.41
C ILE A 149 3.90 0.40 -15.12
N MET A 150 3.46 1.45 -14.41
CA MET A 150 2.77 1.26 -13.15
C MET A 150 1.42 0.55 -13.32
N VAL A 151 0.65 0.98 -14.32
CA VAL A 151 -0.62 0.35 -14.68
C VAL A 151 -0.41 -1.09 -15.15
N PHE A 152 0.67 -1.37 -15.87
CA PHE A 152 1.01 -2.72 -16.30
C PHE A 152 1.26 -3.66 -15.12
N PHE A 153 2.06 -3.26 -14.14
CA PHE A 153 2.28 -4.07 -12.94
C PHE A 153 0.98 -4.26 -12.16
N PHE A 154 0.24 -3.18 -11.89
CA PHE A 154 -1.07 -3.27 -11.23
C PHE A 154 -2.02 -4.28 -11.90
N ALA A 155 -2.11 -4.27 -13.24
CA ALA A 155 -3.02 -5.15 -13.98
C ALA A 155 -2.54 -6.61 -14.07
N THR A 156 -1.24 -6.85 -14.06
CA THR A 156 -0.67 -8.19 -14.31
C THR A 156 -0.32 -8.96 -13.06
N THR A 157 -0.09 -8.28 -11.93
CA THR A 157 0.37 -8.93 -10.69
C THR A 157 -0.65 -9.92 -10.12
N THR A 158 -1.94 -9.57 -10.04
CA THR A 158 -2.97 -10.51 -9.53
C THR A 158 -3.14 -11.72 -10.43
N PRO A 159 -3.31 -11.60 -11.77
CA PRO A 159 -3.34 -12.76 -12.68
C PRO A 159 -2.06 -13.61 -12.61
N PHE A 160 -0.89 -12.99 -12.48
CA PHE A 160 0.37 -13.69 -12.30
C PHE A 160 0.37 -14.52 -11.00
N GLY A 161 -0.08 -13.93 -9.88
CA GLY A 161 -0.24 -14.66 -8.61
C GLY A 161 -1.18 -15.85 -8.75
N ILE A 162 -2.32 -15.69 -9.43
CA ILE A 162 -3.27 -16.78 -9.70
C ILE A 162 -2.62 -17.90 -10.51
N ALA A 163 -1.94 -17.57 -11.61
CA ALA A 163 -1.25 -18.55 -12.43
C ALA A 163 -0.17 -19.29 -11.65
N LEU A 164 0.58 -18.57 -10.80
CA LEU A 164 1.57 -19.16 -9.88
C LEU A 164 0.91 -20.11 -8.87
N GLY A 165 -0.23 -19.72 -8.28
CA GLY A 165 -1.00 -20.54 -7.35
C GLY A 165 -1.50 -21.83 -8.00
N ILE A 166 -2.02 -21.75 -9.23
CA ILE A 166 -2.43 -22.92 -10.01
C ILE A 166 -1.22 -23.83 -10.28
N GLY A 167 -0.09 -23.26 -10.72
CA GLY A 167 1.12 -24.02 -11.04
C GLY A 167 1.74 -24.72 -9.82
N LEU A 168 1.65 -24.09 -8.65
CA LEU A 168 2.16 -24.63 -7.39
C LEU A 168 1.14 -25.47 -6.61
N SER A 169 -0.13 -25.53 -7.04
CA SER A 169 -1.23 -26.19 -6.31
C SER A 169 -0.97 -27.66 -5.91
N ASN A 170 -0.13 -28.38 -6.66
CA ASN A 170 0.24 -29.76 -6.34
C ASN A 170 1.25 -29.89 -5.18
N VAL A 171 2.03 -28.85 -4.92
CA VAL A 171 3.11 -28.82 -3.91
C VAL A 171 2.73 -27.93 -2.73
N TYR A 172 2.02 -26.85 -3.00
CA TYR A 172 1.51 -25.91 -2.03
C TYR A 172 0.30 -26.52 -1.32
N LYS A 173 0.41 -26.67 0.00
CA LYS A 173 -0.70 -27.02 0.88
C LYS A 173 -0.94 -25.86 1.82
N ASP A 174 -2.14 -25.28 1.77
CA ASP A 174 -2.54 -24.13 2.58
C ASP A 174 -2.31 -24.39 4.08
N ASN A 175 -2.49 -25.63 4.53
CA ASN A 175 -2.30 -26.03 5.94
C ASN A 175 -0.86 -26.44 6.30
N SER A 176 0.11 -26.31 5.39
CA SER A 176 1.49 -26.65 5.71
C SER A 176 2.12 -25.57 6.61
N PRO A 177 2.93 -25.94 7.62
CA PRO A 177 3.55 -24.96 8.51
C PRO A 177 4.32 -23.85 7.78
N THR A 178 5.03 -24.21 6.70
CA THR A 178 5.79 -23.24 5.90
C THR A 178 4.87 -22.27 5.16
N ALA A 179 3.78 -22.74 4.55
CA ALA A 179 2.82 -21.89 3.86
C ALA A 179 2.18 -20.89 4.83
N LEU A 180 1.68 -21.40 5.97
CA LEU A 180 1.05 -20.59 7.02
C LEU A 180 2.01 -19.51 7.55
N ILE A 181 3.27 -19.85 7.81
CA ILE A 181 4.26 -18.87 8.29
C ILE A 181 4.54 -17.82 7.22
N VAL A 182 4.82 -18.23 5.98
CA VAL A 182 5.22 -17.31 4.91
C VAL A 182 4.06 -16.38 4.52
N VAL A 183 2.88 -16.94 4.24
CA VAL A 183 1.70 -16.15 3.87
C VAL A 183 1.24 -15.29 5.03
N GLY A 184 1.20 -15.84 6.25
CA GLY A 184 0.84 -15.08 7.44
C GLY A 184 1.75 -13.89 7.70
N LEU A 185 3.07 -14.04 7.55
CA LEU A 185 4.03 -12.94 7.69
C LEU A 185 3.91 -11.91 6.56
N LEU A 186 3.78 -12.36 5.31
CA LEU A 186 3.62 -11.46 4.15
C LEU A 186 2.32 -10.65 4.25
N ASN A 187 1.22 -11.28 4.67
CA ASN A 187 -0.06 -10.62 4.93
C ASN A 187 0.04 -9.61 6.07
N ALA A 188 0.73 -9.94 7.17
CA ALA A 188 1.00 -9.00 8.25
C ALA A 188 1.79 -7.77 7.78
N CYS A 189 2.89 -7.99 7.05
CA CYS A 189 3.70 -6.92 6.47
C CYS A 189 2.87 -6.03 5.55
N SER A 190 2.16 -6.65 4.59
CA SER A 190 1.31 -5.95 3.63
C SER A 190 0.23 -5.12 4.32
N ALA A 191 -0.44 -5.67 5.35
CA ALA A 191 -1.45 -4.95 6.11
C ALA A 191 -0.86 -3.75 6.86
N GLY A 192 0.33 -3.90 7.46
CA GLY A 192 1.04 -2.81 8.13
C GLY A 192 1.40 -1.66 7.20
N LEU A 193 2.01 -1.99 6.05
CA LEU A 193 2.36 -1.03 5.01
C LEU A 193 1.10 -0.31 4.49
N LEU A 194 0.08 -1.04 4.05
CA LEU A 194 -1.14 -0.45 3.47
C LEU A 194 -1.92 0.39 4.48
N ASN A 195 -1.95 0.01 5.76
CA ASN A 195 -2.57 0.83 6.81
C ASN A 195 -1.83 2.16 7.00
N TYR A 196 -0.49 2.13 7.02
CA TYR A 196 0.30 3.35 7.11
C TYR A 196 0.04 4.24 5.89
N MET A 197 0.11 3.69 4.67
CA MET A 197 -0.17 4.44 3.44
C MET A 197 -1.57 5.08 3.46
N ALA A 198 -2.59 4.31 3.84
CA ALA A 198 -3.96 4.78 3.84
C ALA A 198 -4.17 5.92 4.87
N LEU A 199 -3.70 5.75 6.10
CA LEU A 199 -3.95 6.71 7.17
C LEU A 199 -3.03 7.93 7.09
N VAL A 200 -1.74 7.72 6.83
CA VAL A 200 -0.71 8.75 6.93
C VAL A 200 -0.46 9.43 5.59
N ASP A 201 -0.24 8.66 4.52
CA ASP A 201 0.15 9.23 3.24
C ASP A 201 -1.01 9.75 2.40
N LEU A 202 -2.19 9.13 2.53
CA LEU A 202 -3.39 9.54 1.80
C LEU A 202 -4.31 10.39 2.68
N LEU A 203 -4.93 9.79 3.70
CA LEU A 203 -5.96 10.49 4.47
C LEU A 203 -5.42 11.68 5.25
N ALA A 204 -4.33 11.54 6.00
CA ALA A 204 -3.79 12.67 6.73
C ALA A 204 -3.29 13.77 5.78
N ALA A 205 -2.70 13.43 4.63
CA ALA A 205 -2.26 14.41 3.64
C ALA A 205 -3.45 15.22 3.07
N ASP A 206 -4.54 14.55 2.70
CA ASP A 206 -5.74 15.19 2.14
C ASP A 206 -6.52 16.01 3.18
N PHE A 207 -6.73 15.46 4.38
CA PHE A 207 -7.53 16.10 5.41
C PHE A 207 -6.79 17.22 6.13
N MET A 208 -5.46 17.17 6.23
CA MET A 208 -4.66 18.27 6.80
C MET A 208 -4.27 19.32 5.75
N GLY A 209 -4.67 19.12 4.50
CA GLY A 209 -4.46 20.08 3.42
C GLY A 209 -5.30 21.37 3.58
N PRO A 210 -4.81 22.51 3.06
CA PRO A 210 -5.48 23.80 3.21
C PRO A 210 -6.89 23.84 2.61
N LYS A 211 -7.16 23.02 1.58
CA LYS A 211 -8.46 22.96 0.90
C LYS A 211 -9.57 22.39 1.80
N LEU A 212 -9.30 21.30 2.53
CA LEU A 212 -10.28 20.69 3.43
C LEU A 212 -10.36 21.45 4.76
N GLN A 213 -9.23 21.88 5.30
CA GLN A 213 -9.18 22.66 6.55
C GLN A 213 -9.88 24.03 6.42
N GLY A 214 -9.91 24.61 5.22
CA GLY A 214 -10.62 25.87 4.96
C GLY A 214 -12.14 25.74 4.77
N ASN A 215 -12.69 24.52 4.69
CA ASN A 215 -14.11 24.32 4.39
C ASN A 215 -14.70 23.10 5.14
N VAL A 216 -15.30 23.37 6.30
CA VAL A 216 -15.91 22.36 7.19
C VAL A 216 -16.99 21.54 6.48
N ARG A 217 -17.77 22.15 5.57
CA ARG A 217 -18.82 21.41 4.83
C ARG A 217 -18.20 20.37 3.90
N LEU A 218 -17.14 20.73 3.19
CA LEU A 218 -16.40 19.79 2.35
C LEU A 218 -15.74 18.69 3.20
N GLN A 219 -15.18 19.06 4.36
CA GLN A 219 -14.56 18.12 5.28
C GLN A 219 -15.55 17.07 5.81
N ILE A 220 -16.78 17.46 6.17
CA ILE A 220 -17.84 16.52 6.59
C ILE A 220 -18.18 15.55 5.45
N TRP A 221 -18.37 16.05 4.23
CA TRP A 221 -18.65 15.17 3.07
C TRP A 221 -17.49 14.21 2.77
N ALA A 222 -16.25 14.68 2.92
CA ALA A 222 -15.08 13.82 2.77
C ALA A 222 -15.05 12.72 3.83
N TYR A 223 -15.31 13.03 5.11
CA TYR A 223 -15.38 12.01 6.15
C TYR A 223 -16.49 10.98 5.89
N LEU A 224 -17.67 11.42 5.46
CA LEU A 224 -18.75 10.51 5.08
C LEU A 224 -18.34 9.60 3.93
N ALA A 225 -17.66 10.13 2.90
CA ALA A 225 -17.15 9.33 1.79
C ALA A 225 -16.12 8.28 2.26
N VAL A 226 -15.21 8.66 3.15
CA VAL A 226 -14.21 7.73 3.75
C VAL A 226 -14.91 6.62 4.54
N LEU A 227 -15.90 6.95 5.38
CA LEU A 227 -16.65 5.97 6.15
C LEU A 227 -17.47 5.03 5.25
N LEU A 228 -18.09 5.56 4.19
CA LEU A 228 -18.80 4.75 3.20
C LEU A 228 -17.84 3.82 2.45
N GLY A 229 -16.66 4.30 2.07
CA GLY A 229 -15.60 3.48 1.47
C GLY A 229 -15.15 2.37 2.41
N ALA A 230 -14.79 2.69 3.65
CA ALA A 230 -14.38 1.71 4.66
C ALA A 230 -15.48 0.68 4.96
N GLY A 231 -16.74 1.12 5.05
CA GLY A 231 -17.90 0.26 5.19
C GLY A 231 -18.09 -0.67 3.98
N GLY A 232 -17.98 -0.13 2.77
CA GLY A 232 -18.04 -0.91 1.53
C GLY A 232 -16.96 -1.98 1.44
N MET A 233 -15.71 -1.63 1.76
CA MET A 233 -14.60 -2.60 1.82
C MET A 233 -14.83 -3.68 2.89
N SER A 234 -15.46 -3.33 4.01
CA SER A 234 -15.80 -4.28 5.08
C SER A 234 -16.90 -5.25 4.66
N VAL A 235 -17.92 -4.78 3.94
CA VAL A 235 -18.98 -5.65 3.38
C VAL A 235 -18.38 -6.61 2.36
N MET A 236 -17.51 -6.15 1.46
CA MET A 236 -16.85 -7.05 0.50
C MET A 236 -16.02 -8.13 1.19
N ALA A 237 -15.36 -7.80 2.31
CA ALA A 237 -14.58 -8.77 3.07
C ALA A 237 -15.44 -9.86 3.76
N MET A 238 -16.75 -9.65 3.96
CA MET A 238 -17.64 -10.72 4.45
C MET A 238 -18.04 -11.71 3.36
N TRP A 239 -17.94 -11.32 2.09
CA TRP A 239 -18.36 -12.11 0.93
C TRP A 239 -17.18 -12.76 0.21
N ALA A 240 -15.96 -12.28 0.43
CA ALA A 240 -14.70 -12.88 0.02
C ALA A 240 -14.38 -14.09 0.90
#